data_AF-A0A0M9DW78-F1
#
_entry.id   AF-A0A0M9DW78-F1
#
_cell.length_a   1.000
_cell.length_b   1.000
_cell.length_c   1.000
_cell.angle_alpha   90.00
_cell.angle_beta   90.00
_cell.angle_gamma   90.00
#
_symmetry.space_group_name_H-M   'P 1'
#
loop_
_entity.id
_entity.type
_entity.pdbx_description
1 polymer ?
#
loop_
_entity_poly.entity_id
_entity_poly.type
_entity_poly.pdbx_seq_one_letter_code
_entity_poly.pdbx_strand_id
1 'polypeptide(L)'
;MTANTIRMNITLPKNVAKELNEITSQRKRSYFIADAIMQKISQYKKEVLRKSLEEGYKAMAKESLNISKEYESVDLEGWHDY
;
A
#
# COMPACT_ATOMS: atom_id res chain seq x y z
N MET A 1 12.30 26.75 11.43
CA MET A 1 11.98 25.31 11.36
C MET A 1 13.02 24.66 10.46
N THR A 2 14.04 24.02 11.03
CA THR A 2 15.10 23.36 10.25
C THR A 2 14.51 22.16 9.52
N ALA A 3 14.49 22.20 8.19
CA ALA A 3 13.97 21.10 7.38
C ALA A 3 14.86 19.85 7.59
N ASN A 4 14.33 18.84 8.27
CA ASN A 4 14.98 17.56 8.53
C ASN A 4 15.12 16.78 7.21
N THR A 5 16.15 17.11 6.42
CA THR A 5 16.39 16.57 5.08
C THR A 5 17.75 15.89 5.03
N ILE A 6 17.79 14.68 4.46
CA ILE A 6 19.01 13.90 4.28
C ILE A 6 19.43 14.04 2.81
N ARG A 7 20.67 14.47 2.56
CA ARG A 7 21.22 14.53 1.20
C ARG A 7 21.62 13.13 0.74
N MET A 8 21.05 12.68 -0.37
CA MET A 8 21.41 11.42 -1.02
C MET A 8 21.97 11.69 -2.42
N ASN A 9 23.07 11.02 -2.77
CA ASN A 9 23.60 11.01 -4.12
C ASN A 9 23.02 9.80 -4.86
N ILE A 10 22.31 10.03 -5.95
CA ILE A 10 21.69 8.98 -6.77
C ILE A 10 22.08 9.17 -8.23
N THR A 11 22.22 8.07 -8.96
CA THR A 11 22.44 8.08 -10.40
C THR A 11 21.11 7.85 -11.10
N LEU A 12 20.77 8.73 -12.05
CA LEU A 12 19.56 8.62 -12.87
C LEU A 12 19.95 8.44 -14.34
N PRO A 13 19.20 7.62 -15.10
CA PRO A 13 19.34 7.56 -16.55
C PRO A 13 19.18 8.93 -17.20
N LYS A 14 19.95 9.19 -18.27
CA LYS A 14 19.98 10.51 -18.94
C LYS A 14 18.60 10.95 -19.44
N ASN A 15 17.81 10.03 -19.98
CA ASN A 15 16.45 10.33 -20.44
C ASN A 15 15.55 10.77 -19.28
N VAL A 16 15.56 10.03 -18.16
CA VAL A 16 14.76 10.36 -16.97
C VAL A 16 15.18 11.71 -16.38
N ALA A 17 16.49 11.98 -16.32
CA ALA A 17 16.99 13.28 -15.87
C ALA A 17 16.53 14.41 -16.81
N LYS A 18 16.50 14.18 -18.12
CA LYS A 18 16.01 15.17 -19.10
C LYS A 18 14.53 15.46 -18.91
N GLU A 19 13.69 14.42 -18.86
CA GLU A 19 12.25 14.55 -18.63
C GLU A 19 11.93 15.24 -17.30
N LEU A 20 12.66 14.87 -16.24
CA LEU A 20 12.54 15.55 -14.94
C LEU A 20 12.80 17.06 -15.09
N ASN A 21 13.79 17.46 -15.88
CA ASN A 21 14.13 18.88 -16.06
C ASN A 21 13.11 19.63 -16.92
N GLU A 22 12.40 18.93 -17.80
CA GLU A 22 11.31 19.49 -18.61
C GLU A 22 10.05 19.71 -17.78
N ILE A 23 9.77 18.83 -16.81
CA ILE A 23 8.56 18.85 -15.98
C ILE A 23 8.74 19.71 -14.72
N THR A 24 9.96 19.85 -14.21
CA THR A 24 10.23 20.59 -12.98
C THR A 24 11.44 21.51 -13.05
N SER A 25 11.36 22.63 -12.34
CA SER A 25 12.47 23.58 -12.21
C SER A 25 13.55 23.03 -11.28
N GLN A 26 14.80 23.51 -11.44
CA GLN A 26 15.97 23.06 -10.68
C GLN A 26 15.72 23.00 -9.16
N ARG A 27 15.04 24.00 -8.60
CA ARG A 27 14.76 24.12 -7.15
C ARG A 27 13.68 23.16 -6.65
N LYS A 28 12.87 22.58 -7.54
CA LYS A 28 11.76 21.67 -7.21
C LYS A 28 12.04 20.20 -7.52
N ARG A 29 13.23 19.87 -8.06
CA ARG A 29 13.63 18.48 -8.36
C ARG A 29 13.59 17.56 -7.15
N SER A 30 14.22 17.98 -6.05
CA SER A 30 14.25 17.16 -4.83
C SER A 30 12.85 16.92 -4.27
N TYR A 31 11.97 17.92 -4.34
CA TYR A 31 10.58 17.78 -3.92
C TYR A 31 9.82 16.78 -4.80
N PHE A 32 9.94 16.90 -6.13
CA PHE A 32 9.30 15.99 -7.07
C PHE A 32 9.80 14.55 -6.89
N ILE A 33 11.11 14.37 -6.76
CA ILE A 33 11.72 13.04 -6.54
C ILE A 33 11.22 12.46 -5.21
N ALA A 34 11.19 13.24 -4.13
CA ALA A 34 10.69 12.79 -2.84
C ALA A 34 9.23 12.37 -2.92
N ASP A 35 8.38 13.15 -3.58
CA ASP A 35 6.97 12.83 -3.78
C ASP A 35 6.77 11.55 -4.58
N ALA A 36 7.47 11.39 -5.70
CA ALA A 36 7.41 10.18 -6.51
C ALA A 36 7.89 8.94 -5.73
N ILE A 37 8.94 9.06 -4.92
CA ILE A 37 9.43 7.98 -4.05
C ILE A 37 8.37 7.64 -2.99
N MET A 38 7.77 8.63 -2.33
CA MET A 38 6.71 8.40 -1.34
C MET A 38 5.51 7.67 -1.94
N GLN A 39 5.06 8.08 -3.13
CA GLN A 39 3.99 7.40 -3.86
C GLN A 39 4.37 5.95 -4.16
N LYS A 40 5.60 5.71 -4.64
CA LYS A 40 6.06 4.35 -4.97
C LYS A 40 6.17 3.45 -3.72
N ILE A 41 6.67 3.99 -2.61
CA ILE A 41 6.74 3.27 -1.32
C ILE A 41 5.34 2.92 -0.83
N SER A 42 4.39 3.86 -0.90
CA SER A 42 3.00 3.62 -0.50
C SER A 42 2.36 2.49 -1.30
N GLN A 43 2.51 2.53 -2.64
CA GLN A 43 2.05 1.46 -3.52
C GLN A 43 2.68 0.11 -3.17
N TYR A 44 3.99 0.08 -2.97
CA TYR A 44 4.70 -1.15 -2.60
C TYR A 44 4.18 -1.73 -1.29
N LYS A 45 4.03 -0.91 -0.24
CA LYS A 45 3.49 -1.34 1.05
C LYS A 45 2.08 -1.88 0.93
N LYS A 46 1.22 -1.23 0.13
CA LYS A 46 -0.15 -1.70 -0.11
C LYS A 46 -0.17 -3.07 -0.78
N GLU A 47 0.67 -3.30 -1.78
CA GLU A 47 0.74 -4.60 -2.46
C GLU A 47 1.28 -5.71 -1.55
N VAL A 48 2.29 -5.42 -0.74
CA VAL A 48 2.81 -6.38 0.26
C VAL A 48 1.70 -6.73 1.26
N LEU A 49 1.02 -5.72 1.82
CA LEU A 49 -0.09 -5.94 2.76
C LEU A 49 -1.20 -6.78 2.13
N ARG A 50 -1.60 -6.48 0.88
CA ARG A 50 -2.63 -7.22 0.16
C ARG A 50 -2.28 -8.70 0.03
N LYS A 51 -1.04 -9.00 -0.35
CA LYS A 51 -0.55 -10.39 -0.46
C LYS A 51 -0.58 -11.10 0.90
N SER A 52 -0.08 -10.45 1.95
CA SER A 52 -0.08 -11.04 3.29
C SER A 52 -1.50 -11.29 3.81
N LEU A 53 -2.45 -10.38 3.54
CA LEU A 53 -3.86 -10.59 3.87
C LEU A 53 -4.45 -11.77 3.11
N GLU A 54 -4.21 -11.86 1.79
CA GLU A 54 -4.69 -12.96 0.96
C GLU A 54 -4.16 -14.31 1.46
N GLU A 55 -2.88 -14.39 1.78
CA GLU A 55 -2.25 -15.58 2.36
C GLU A 55 -2.86 -15.94 3.72
N GLY A 56 -3.03 -14.95 4.60
CA GLY A 56 -3.65 -15.13 5.91
C GLY A 56 -5.09 -15.66 5.82
N TYR A 57 -5.92 -15.05 4.96
CA TYR A 57 -7.30 -15.50 4.74
C TYR A 57 -7.35 -16.92 4.16
N LYS A 58 -6.47 -17.26 3.21
CA LYS A 58 -6.38 -18.62 2.67
C LYS A 58 -5.95 -19.64 3.72
N ALA A 59 -4.99 -19.29 4.58
CA ALA A 59 -4.51 -20.16 5.65
C ALA A 59 -5.60 -20.42 6.70
N MET A 60 -6.39 -19.40 7.04
CA MET A 60 -7.45 -19.50 8.05
C MET A 60 -8.79 -20.01 7.48
N ALA A 61 -8.94 -20.15 6.16
CA ALA A 61 -10.22 -20.44 5.51
C ALA A 61 -10.97 -21.65 6.11
N LYS A 62 -10.25 -22.73 6.43
CA LYS A 62 -10.85 -23.94 7.02
C LYS A 62 -11.36 -23.69 8.44
N GLU A 63 -10.57 -23.02 9.26
CA GLU A 63 -10.93 -22.69 10.63
C GLU A 63 -12.09 -21.70 10.66
N SER A 64 -12.02 -20.63 9.86
CA SER A 64 -13.09 -19.65 9.74
C SER A 64 -14.41 -20.29 9.28
N LEU A 65 -14.37 -21.21 8.31
CA LEU A 65 -15.56 -21.91 7.85
C LEU A 65 -16.15 -22.82 8.95
N ASN A 66 -15.30 -23.48 9.74
CA ASN A 66 -15.77 -24.32 10.85
C ASN A 66 -16.45 -23.47 11.92
N ILE A 67 -15.86 -22.34 12.31
CA ILE A 67 -16.45 -21.39 13.25
C ILE A 67 -17.78 -20.89 12.70
N SER A 68 -17.84 -20.42 11.45
CA SER A 68 -19.10 -19.94 10.86
C SER A 68 -20.21 -20.98 10.90
N LYS A 69 -19.91 -22.26 10.67
CA LYS A 69 -20.90 -23.34 10.77
C LYS A 69 -21.37 -23.60 12.20
N GLU A 70 -20.47 -23.47 13.19
CA GLU A 70 -20.81 -23.67 14.60
C GLU A 70 -21.85 -22.63 15.08
N TYR A 71 -21.79 -21.41 14.56
CA TYR A 71 -22.68 -20.31 14.94
C TYR A 71 -23.88 -20.11 14.00
N GLU A 72 -24.00 -20.90 12.93
CA GLU A 72 -25.04 -20.76 11.90
C GLU A 72 -26.46 -20.81 12.48
N SER A 73 -26.69 -21.64 13.50
CA SER A 73 -28.01 -21.76 14.15
C SER A 73 -28.42 -20.51 14.94
N VAL A 74 -27.45 -19.75 15.48
CA VAL A 74 -27.69 -18.52 16.24
C VAL A 74 -27.90 -17.34 15.29
N ASP A 75 -27.17 -17.31 14.17
CA ASP A 75 -27.31 -16.26 13.15
C ASP A 75 -28.69 -16.24 12.47
N LEU A 76 -29.36 -17.39 12.41
CA LEU A 76 -30.69 -17.55 11.80
C LEU A 76 -31.84 -17.47 12.82
N GLU A 77 -31.54 -17.30 14.10
CA GLU A 77 -32.56 -17.19 15.14
C GLU A 77 -33.35 -15.87 14.99
N GLY A 78 -34.69 -15.94 14.90
CA GLY A 78 -35.57 -14.77 14.71
C GLY A 78 -35.73 -14.29 13.26
N TRP A 79 -35.10 -14.94 12.26
CA TRP A 79 -35.27 -14.61 10.84
C TRP A 79 -36.59 -15.12 10.23
N HIS A 80 -37.35 -15.97 10.94
CA HIS A 80 -38.63 -16.51 10.48
C HIS A 80 -39.86 -15.76 11.01
N ASP A 81 -39.68 -14.70 11.82
CA ASP A 81 -40.77 -14.02 12.54
C ASP A 81 -41.29 -12.74 11.85
N TYR A 82 -41.15 -12.58 10.53
CA TYR A 82 -41.64 -11.41 9.77
C TYR A 82 -42.45 -11.78 8.52
#